data_AF-A0A2U3EXB1-F1
#
_entry.id   AF-A0A2U3EXB1-F1
#
_cell.length_a   1.000
_cell.length_b   1.000
_cell.length_c   1.000
_cell.angle_alpha   90.00
_cell.angle_beta   90.00
_cell.angle_gamma   90.00
#
_symmetry.space_group_name_H-M   'P 1'
#
loop_
_entity.id
_entity.type
_entity.pdbx_description
1 polymer ?
#
loop_
_entity_poly.entity_id
_entity_poly.type
_entity_poly.pdbx_seq_one_letter_code
_entity_poly.pdbx_strand_id
1 'polypeptide(L)'
;LLNMLWPNYLRPVPSMTIVQFTPVAGALAQPAFLGRGCALDSIVNNEAVCHFQTCHDLWIFPATLENVSAYSGTDVSAITLELALQVPMTLEQLDLSKLRFYLGGDAWTARELYFWLSDRLAWIELEI
;
A
#
# COMPACT_ATOMS: atom_id res chain seq x y z
N LEU A 1 4.27 28.00 28.21
CA LEU A 1 3.85 26.80 28.95
C LEU A 1 3.14 25.76 28.07
N LEU A 2 2.08 26.11 27.33
CA LEU A 2 1.29 25.13 26.55
C LEU A 2 2.12 24.36 25.49
N ASN A 3 3.06 25.01 24.79
CA ASN A 3 3.98 24.36 23.84
C ASN A 3 4.93 23.34 24.47
N MET A 4 5.16 23.38 25.79
CA MET A 4 6.00 22.39 26.48
C MET A 4 5.20 21.15 26.91
N LEU A 5 3.89 21.28 27.10
CA LEU A 5 3.01 20.17 27.45
C LEU A 5 2.46 19.49 26.19
N TRP A 6 2.02 20.27 25.19
CA TRP A 6 1.43 19.79 23.95
C TRP A 6 2.02 20.48 22.71
N PRO A 7 3.24 20.09 22.28
CA PRO A 7 3.96 20.74 21.19
C PRO A 7 3.24 20.68 19.83
N ASN A 8 2.33 19.72 19.65
CA ASN A 8 1.61 19.52 18.39
C ASN A 8 0.22 20.17 18.37
N TYR A 9 -0.30 20.67 19.49
CA TYR A 9 -1.69 21.14 19.59
C TYR A 9 -1.95 22.45 18.84
N LEU A 10 -0.91 23.28 18.67
CA LEU A 10 -1.00 24.55 17.96
C LEU A 10 -0.53 24.47 16.51
N ARG A 11 -0.13 23.28 16.02
CA ARG A 11 0.34 23.10 14.65
C ARG A 11 -0.84 22.67 13.77
N PRO A 12 -1.11 23.35 12.65
CA PRO A 12 -2.13 22.90 11.72
C PRO A 12 -1.73 21.54 11.13
N VAL A 13 -2.72 20.66 10.97
CA VAL A 13 -2.53 19.38 10.27
C VAL A 13 -2.45 19.69 8.77
N PRO A 14 -1.34 19.34 8.09
CA PRO A 14 -1.24 19.56 6.66
C PRO A 14 -2.22 18.66 5.89
N SER A 15 -2.48 19.01 4.63
CA SER A 15 -3.18 18.11 3.73
C SER A 15 -2.38 16.82 3.54
N MET A 16 -3.06 15.67 3.50
CA MET A 16 -2.45 14.36 3.33
C MET A 16 -3.31 13.53 2.38
N THR A 17 -2.68 12.63 1.64
CA THR A 17 -3.37 11.70 0.75
C THR A 17 -2.59 10.39 0.65
N ILE A 18 -3.22 9.37 0.07
CA ILE A 18 -2.62 8.10 -0.26
C ILE A 18 -2.42 8.08 -1.78
N VAL A 19 -1.23 7.67 -2.21
CA VAL A 19 -0.88 7.56 -3.63
C VAL A 19 -0.44 6.15 -3.94
N GLN A 20 -0.68 5.71 -5.18
CA GLN A 20 -0.20 4.44 -5.70
C GLN A 20 0.92 4.70 -6.70
N PHE A 21 2.05 4.01 -6.53
CA PHE A 21 3.13 4.00 -7.51
C PHE A 21 2.95 2.80 -8.43
N THR A 22 2.66 3.05 -9.70
CA THR A 22 2.60 2.00 -10.72
C THR A 22 3.88 2.06 -11.55
N PRO A 23 4.75 1.03 -11.52
CA PRO A 23 5.94 1.03 -12.34
C PRO A 23 5.57 0.94 -13.82
N VAL A 24 6.39 1.59 -14.66
CA VAL A 24 6.32 1.40 -16.10
C VAL A 24 6.70 -0.04 -16.42
N ALA A 25 5.97 -0.68 -17.33
CA ALA A 25 6.19 -2.08 -17.70
C ALA A 25 7.65 -2.33 -18.09
N GLY A 26 8.28 -3.30 -17.44
CA GLY A 26 9.68 -3.68 -17.68
C GLY A 26 10.73 -2.72 -17.09
N ALA A 27 10.34 -1.65 -16.40
CA ALA A 27 11.30 -0.72 -15.79
C ALA A 27 11.99 -1.30 -14.54
N LEU A 28 11.38 -2.30 -13.90
CA LEU A 28 11.85 -2.91 -12.68
C LEU A 28 12.11 -4.40 -12.90
N ALA A 29 13.36 -4.83 -12.70
CA ALA A 29 13.74 -6.25 -12.72
C ALA A 29 13.55 -6.94 -11.36
N GLN A 30 13.41 -6.15 -10.28
CA GLN A 30 13.20 -6.58 -8.90
C GLN A 30 12.49 -5.44 -8.13
N PRO A 31 11.94 -5.69 -6.93
CA PRO A 31 11.35 -4.64 -6.12
C PRO A 31 12.32 -3.47 -5.89
N ALA A 32 11.85 -2.25 -6.14
CA ALA A 32 12.64 -1.03 -6.00
C ALA A 32 12.34 -0.33 -4.68
N PHE A 33 13.40 0.02 -3.94
CA PHE A 33 13.28 0.80 -2.72
C PHE A 33 12.99 2.27 -3.02
N LEU A 34 11.98 2.84 -2.37
CA LEU A 34 11.70 4.26 -2.37
C LEU A 34 11.77 4.80 -0.94
N GLY A 35 12.77 5.65 -0.70
CA GLY A 35 12.97 6.27 0.61
C GLY A 35 11.87 7.28 0.94
N ARG A 36 11.65 7.45 2.24
CA ARG A 36 10.84 8.56 2.78
C ARG A 36 11.36 9.91 2.26
N GLY A 37 10.44 10.83 2.00
CA GLY A 37 10.75 12.18 1.53
C GLY A 37 10.79 12.31 0.01
N CYS A 38 10.34 11.28 -0.73
CA CYS A 38 10.14 11.39 -2.17
C CYS A 38 9.08 12.46 -2.47
N ALA A 39 9.48 13.50 -3.18
CA ALA A 39 8.62 14.63 -3.53
C ALA A 39 7.57 14.23 -4.57
N LEU A 40 6.35 14.72 -4.38
CA LEU A 40 5.19 14.46 -5.22
C LEU A 40 4.43 15.77 -5.42
N ASP A 41 4.11 16.09 -6.66
CA ASP A 41 3.33 17.28 -6.99
C ASP A 41 1.91 16.88 -7.39
N SER A 42 0.92 17.65 -6.93
CA SER A 42 -0.43 17.53 -7.46
C SER A 42 -0.49 18.01 -8.91
N ILE A 43 -1.55 17.62 -9.61
CA ILE A 43 -1.96 18.35 -10.81
C ILE A 43 -2.19 19.83 -10.47
N VAL A 44 -1.97 20.72 -11.45
CA VAL A 44 -2.25 22.15 -11.30
C VAL A 44 -3.76 22.32 -11.13
N ASN A 45 -4.16 22.97 -10.04
CA ASN A 45 -5.55 23.32 -9.79
C ASN A 45 -5.62 24.78 -9.34
N ASN A 46 -6.45 25.60 -10.00
CA ASN A 46 -6.54 27.04 -9.76
C ASN A 46 -5.17 27.75 -9.71
N GLU A 47 -4.30 27.46 -10.69
CA GLU A 47 -2.94 28.04 -10.79
C GLU A 47 -1.98 27.69 -9.64
N ALA A 48 -2.37 26.78 -8.75
CA ALA A 48 -1.54 26.30 -7.64
C ALA A 48 -1.18 24.82 -7.80
N VAL A 49 -0.01 24.46 -7.29
CA VAL A 49 0.47 23.08 -7.14
C VAL A 49 0.65 22.80 -5.66
N CYS A 50 0.10 21.70 -5.19
CA CYS A 50 0.34 21.21 -3.83
C CYS A 50 1.55 20.28 -3.84
N HIS A 51 2.53 20.56 -2.98
CA HIS A 51 3.71 19.74 -2.80
C HIS A 51 3.51 18.77 -1.64
N PHE A 52 3.67 17.49 -1.91
CA PHE A 52 3.62 16.40 -0.95
C PHE A 52 4.96 15.67 -0.91
N GLN A 53 5.15 14.86 0.14
CA GLN A 53 6.28 13.96 0.23
C GLN A 53 5.86 12.63 0.87
N THR A 54 6.50 11.53 0.48
CA THR A 54 6.29 10.23 1.14
C THR A 54 6.68 10.33 2.62
N CYS A 55 5.87 9.74 3.51
CA CYS A 55 6.08 9.81 4.96
C CYS A 55 6.79 8.59 5.56
N HIS A 56 7.02 7.54 4.76
CA HIS A 56 7.71 6.31 5.17
C HIS A 56 8.44 5.67 3.99
N ASP A 57 9.32 4.73 4.31
CA ASP A 57 10.01 3.90 3.32
C ASP A 57 9.09 2.82 2.77
N LEU A 58 9.12 2.60 1.45
CA LEU A 58 8.31 1.60 0.77
C LEU A 58 9.10 0.88 -0.34
N TRP A 59 8.55 -0.25 -0.78
CA TRP A 59 9.07 -1.03 -1.89
C TRP A 59 8.04 -1.04 -3.02
N ILE A 60 8.45 -0.69 -4.23
CA ILE A 60 7.63 -0.74 -5.44
C ILE A 60 7.88 -2.06 -6.12
N PHE A 61 6.84 -2.89 -6.24
CA PHE A 61 6.94 -4.21 -6.83
C PHE A 61 6.67 -4.17 -8.34
N PRO A 62 7.39 -4.97 -9.16
CA PRO A 62 7.12 -5.17 -10.59
C PRO A 62 5.91 -6.09 -10.83
N ALA A 63 4.85 -5.91 -10.05
CA ALA A 63 3.66 -6.75 -10.05
C ALA A 63 2.39 -5.89 -10.08
N THR A 64 1.35 -6.39 -10.74
CA THR A 64 0.01 -5.79 -10.76
C THR A 64 -0.99 -6.73 -10.12
N LEU A 65 -1.91 -6.17 -9.35
CA LEU A 65 -3.05 -6.92 -8.80
C LEU A 65 -4.13 -6.96 -9.89
N GLU A 66 -4.26 -8.11 -10.55
CA GLU A 66 -5.20 -8.30 -11.67
C GLU A 66 -6.61 -8.61 -11.18
N ASN A 67 -6.71 -9.43 -10.13
CA ASN A 67 -7.99 -9.88 -9.62
C ASN A 67 -7.95 -10.06 -8.10
N VAL A 68 -9.11 -9.84 -7.50
CA VAL A 68 -9.38 -10.11 -6.10
C VAL A 68 -10.70 -10.85 -6.03
N SER A 69 -10.68 -12.06 -5.49
CA SER A 69 -11.89 -12.83 -5.25
C SER A 69 -12.01 -13.18 -3.77
N ALA A 70 -13.25 -13.18 -3.28
CA ALA A 70 -13.57 -13.60 -1.93
C ALA A 70 -14.44 -14.85 -2.01
N TYR A 71 -14.02 -15.87 -1.28
CA TYR A 71 -14.76 -17.10 -1.10
C TYR A 71 -15.26 -17.18 0.34
N SER A 72 -16.56 -17.41 0.52
CA SER A 72 -17.18 -17.62 1.83
C SER A 72 -17.77 -19.03 1.87
N GLY A 73 -17.00 -19.96 2.45
CA GLY A 73 -17.46 -21.31 2.76
C GLY A 73 -18.08 -21.40 4.15
N THR A 74 -18.64 -22.56 4.48
CA THR A 74 -19.20 -22.85 5.81
C THR A 74 -18.11 -23.00 6.88
N ASP A 75 -16.95 -23.56 6.50
CA ASP A 75 -15.84 -23.84 7.41
C ASP A 75 -14.66 -22.89 7.21
N VAL A 76 -14.47 -22.39 5.99
CA VAL A 76 -13.34 -21.53 5.62
C VAL A 76 -13.82 -20.39 4.73
N SER A 77 -13.40 -19.17 5.06
CA SER A 77 -13.48 -18.02 4.17
C SER A 77 -12.07 -17.64 3.72
N ALA A 78 -11.90 -17.33 2.44
CA ALA A 78 -10.61 -17.02 1.85
C ALA A 78 -10.71 -15.80 0.93
N ILE A 79 -9.61 -15.05 0.83
CA ILE A 79 -9.45 -13.96 -0.13
C ILE A 79 -8.26 -14.32 -1.00
N THR A 80 -8.50 -14.46 -2.29
CA THR A 80 -7.48 -14.81 -3.27
C THR A 80 -7.09 -13.57 -4.06
N LEU A 81 -5.79 -13.30 -4.10
CA LEU A 81 -5.19 -12.18 -4.81
C LEU A 81 -4.40 -12.73 -6.00
N GLU A 82 -4.79 -12.35 -7.22
CA GLU A 82 -4.06 -12.71 -8.42
C GLU A 82 -3.06 -11.60 -8.76
N LEU A 83 -1.77 -11.91 -8.64
CA LEU A 83 -0.68 -10.99 -8.93
C LEU A 83 0.00 -11.38 -10.24
N ALA A 84 -0.02 -10.48 -11.23
CA ALA A 84 0.73 -10.66 -12.47
C ALA A 84 2.10 -10.00 -12.36
N LEU A 85 3.15 -10.75 -12.70
CA LEU A 85 4.51 -10.22 -12.78
C LEU A 85 4.75 -9.62 -14.17
N GLN A 86 5.28 -8.40 -14.22
CA GLN A 86 5.59 -7.73 -15.49
C GLN A 86 6.85 -8.31 -16.16
N VAL A 87 7.72 -8.94 -15.38
CA VAL A 87 8.98 -9.55 -15.83
C VAL A 87 9.13 -10.90 -15.14
N PRO A 88 9.58 -11.97 -15.84
CA PRO A 88 9.88 -13.25 -15.20
C PRO A 88 10.96 -13.09 -14.13
N MET A 89 10.66 -13.50 -12.90
CA MET A 89 11.62 -13.49 -11.80
C MET A 89 11.35 -14.64 -10.84
N THR A 90 12.38 -14.98 -10.07
CA THR A 90 12.27 -15.98 -9.00
C THR A 90 11.58 -15.38 -7.78
N LEU A 91 11.01 -16.24 -6.93
CA LEU A 91 10.37 -15.81 -5.68
C LEU A 91 11.36 -15.12 -4.72
N GLU A 92 12.62 -15.53 -4.75
CA GLU A 92 13.69 -14.91 -3.96
C GLU A 92 13.96 -13.46 -4.40
N GLN A 93 13.94 -13.20 -5.71
CA GLN A 93 14.07 -11.84 -6.25
C GLN A 93 12.85 -10.97 -5.96
N LEU A 94 11.65 -11.57 -5.99
CA LEU A 94 10.41 -10.86 -5.68
C LEU A 94 10.35 -10.48 -4.20
N ASP A 95 10.92 -11.31 -3.31
CA ASP A 95 11.00 -11.06 -1.86
C ASP A 95 9.67 -10.58 -1.25
N LEU A 96 8.70 -11.50 -1.19
CA LEU A 96 7.35 -11.23 -0.66
C LEU A 96 7.34 -10.74 0.79
N SER A 97 8.44 -10.86 1.55
CA SER A 97 8.53 -10.34 2.92
C SER A 97 8.37 -8.81 2.99
N LYS A 98 8.63 -8.11 1.87
CA LYS A 98 8.49 -6.66 1.73
C LYS A 98 7.13 -6.23 1.20
N LEU A 99 6.30 -7.18 0.75
CA LEU A 99 5.03 -6.88 0.10
C LEU A 99 4.06 -6.28 1.11
N ARG A 100 3.42 -5.18 0.72
CA ARG A 100 2.45 -4.46 1.55
C ARG A 100 1.20 -4.20 0.74
N PHE A 101 0.05 -4.45 1.34
CA PHE A 101 -1.25 -4.14 0.76
C PHE A 101 -1.87 -2.95 1.49
N TYR A 102 -2.48 -2.06 0.73
CA TYR A 102 -3.36 -1.04 1.27
C TYR A 102 -4.80 -1.56 1.19
N LEU A 103 -5.50 -1.61 2.33
CA LEU A 103 -6.91 -1.99 2.38
C LEU A 103 -7.76 -0.78 2.00
N GLY A 104 -8.01 -0.65 0.70
CA GLY A 104 -8.91 0.37 0.14
C GLY A 104 -10.40 0.03 0.32
N GLY A 105 -11.26 0.96 -0.09
CA GLY A 105 -12.71 0.82 0.01
C GLY A 105 -13.33 1.77 1.03
N ASP A 106 -14.59 1.52 1.38
CA ASP A 106 -15.25 2.28 2.43
C ASP A 106 -14.68 1.93 3.82
N ALA A 107 -14.86 2.85 4.76
CA ALA A 107 -14.24 2.74 6.07
C ALA A 107 -14.79 1.58 6.93
N TRP A 108 -15.98 1.05 6.62
CA TRP A 108 -16.52 -0.10 7.33
C TRP A 108 -15.83 -1.38 6.83
N THR A 109 -15.90 -1.63 5.53
CA THR A 109 -15.31 -2.82 4.89
C THR A 109 -13.81 -2.92 5.15
N ALA A 110 -13.07 -1.82 5.03
CA ALA A 110 -11.63 -1.82 5.27
C ALA A 110 -11.27 -2.17 6.73
N ARG A 111 -12.08 -1.73 7.71
CA ARG A 111 -11.85 -2.04 9.13
C ARG A 111 -12.20 -3.48 9.48
N GLU A 112 -13.30 -4.00 8.96
CA GLU A 112 -13.66 -5.41 9.14
C GLU A 112 -12.59 -6.30 8.54
N LEU A 113 -12.18 -6.03 7.29
CA LEU A 113 -11.13 -6.78 6.62
C LEU A 113 -9.81 -6.72 7.40
N TYR A 114 -9.43 -5.54 7.91
CA TYR A 114 -8.26 -5.39 8.76
C TYR A 114 -8.35 -6.26 10.02
N PHE A 115 -9.49 -6.27 10.70
CA PHE A 115 -9.72 -7.10 11.89
C PHE A 115 -9.56 -8.59 11.56
N TRP A 116 -10.21 -9.06 10.49
CA TRP A 116 -10.12 -10.46 10.06
C TRP A 116 -8.69 -10.88 9.72
N LEU A 117 -7.95 -10.05 8.97
CA LEU A 117 -6.57 -10.33 8.59
C LEU A 117 -5.58 -10.24 9.77
N SER A 118 -5.87 -9.43 10.80
CA SER A 118 -4.95 -9.23 11.94
C SER A 118 -5.20 -10.18 13.10
N ASP A 119 -6.46 -10.52 13.40
CA ASP A 119 -6.85 -11.30 14.59
C ASP A 119 -7.35 -12.71 14.25
N ARG A 120 -7.80 -12.94 13.02
CA ARG A 120 -8.49 -14.19 12.61
C ARG A 120 -7.84 -14.89 11.43
N LEU A 121 -6.69 -14.41 10.97
CA LEU A 121 -5.94 -15.04 9.90
C LEU A 121 -5.39 -16.38 10.39
N ALA A 122 -5.82 -17.46 9.75
CA ALA A 122 -5.42 -18.80 10.13
C ALA A 122 -4.17 -19.28 9.36
N TRP A 123 -4.09 -19.02 8.05
CA TRP A 123 -2.90 -19.29 7.24
C TRP A 123 -2.87 -18.40 5.99
N ILE A 124 -1.71 -18.33 5.34
CA ILE A 124 -1.51 -17.77 4.01
C ILE A 124 -0.85 -18.86 3.18
N GLU A 125 -1.32 -19.04 1.95
CA GLU A 125 -0.70 -19.91 0.97
C GLU A 125 -0.34 -19.12 -0.30
N LEU A 126 0.63 -19.65 -1.04
CA LEU A 126 1.10 -19.09 -2.30
C LEU A 126 1.00 -20.19 -3.36
N GLU A 127 0.27 -19.90 -4.44
CA GLU A 127 0.16 -20.75 -5.62
C GLU A 127 0.96 -20.07 -6.76
N ILE A 128 1.83 -20.83 -7.44
CA ILE A 128 2.73 -20.36 -8.51
C ILE A 128 2.43 -21.12 -9.80
#